data_AF-A0A7Y5BQ18-F1
#
_entry.id   AF-A0A7Y5BQ18-F1
#
_cell.length_a   1.000
_cell.length_b   1.000
_cell.length_c   1.000
_cell.angle_alpha   90.00
_cell.angle_beta   90.00
_cell.angle_gamma   90.00
#
_symmetry.space_group_name_H-M   'P 1'
#
loop_
_entity.id
_entity.type
_entity.pdbx_description
1 polymer ?
#
loop_
_entity_poly.entity_id
_entity_poly.type
_entity_poly.pdbx_seq_one_letter_code
_entity_poly.pdbx_strand_id
1 'polypeptide(L)'
;MNFFKKLSTLFSSPPSRQDADSYWLTVQCHRCGEVIRARVNLLNDLSLEFGEGEKTTYFCRKVLMGAGQCFQRVEVELTFDGNRKLLSRNITGGKWVET
;
A
#
# COMPACT_ATOMS: atom_id res chain seq x y z
N MET A 1 1.82 -34.56 26.50
CA MET A 1 1.26 -33.65 25.47
C MET A 1 2.23 -32.48 25.20
N ASN A 2 3.45 -32.76 24.73
CA ASN A 2 4.47 -31.70 24.53
C ASN A 2 5.28 -31.85 23.22
N PHE A 3 5.07 -32.95 22.49
CA PHE A 3 5.73 -33.21 21.21
C PHE A 3 5.02 -32.53 20.03
N PHE A 4 3.68 -32.56 19.99
CA PHE A 4 2.89 -31.90 18.94
C PHE A 4 3.05 -30.36 18.95
N LYS A 5 3.19 -29.73 20.12
CA LYS A 5 3.45 -28.27 20.22
C LYS A 5 4.82 -27.85 19.69
N LYS A 6 5.84 -28.71 19.79
CA LYS A 6 7.19 -28.44 19.26
C LYS A 6 7.24 -28.58 17.74
N LEU A 7 6.38 -29.42 17.17
CA LEU A 7 6.27 -29.56 15.72
C LEU A 7 5.53 -28.37 15.11
N SER A 8 4.45 -27.88 15.73
CA SER A 8 3.71 -26.70 15.25
C SER A 8 4.56 -25.42 15.24
N THR A 9 5.52 -25.28 16.15
CA THR A 9 6.43 -24.11 16.15
C THR A 9 7.44 -24.12 15.00
N LEU A 10 7.75 -25.27 14.41
CA LEU A 10 8.60 -25.37 13.21
C LEU A 10 7.85 -25.07 11.92
N PHE A 11 6.52 -25.27 11.90
CA PHE A 11 5.64 -24.89 10.80
C PHE A 11 5.10 -23.46 10.91
N SER A 12 5.41 -22.77 12.02
CA SER A 12 5.04 -21.38 12.19
C SER A 12 6.07 -20.51 11.48
N SER A 13 5.78 -20.15 10.23
CA SER A 13 6.59 -19.18 9.48
C SER A 13 6.67 -17.87 10.26
N PRO A 14 7.87 -17.30 10.48
CA PRO A 14 7.99 -15.94 10.99
C PRO A 14 7.19 -14.99 10.08
N PRO A 15 6.60 -13.90 10.60
CA PRO A 15 5.98 -12.89 9.76
C PRO A 15 7.02 -12.48 8.70
N SER A 16 6.67 -12.64 7.43
CA SER A 16 7.61 -12.44 6.35
C SER A 16 8.02 -10.97 6.34
N ARG A 17 9.30 -10.69 6.19
CA ARG A 17 9.85 -9.32 6.10
C ARG A 17 9.17 -8.49 4.99
N GLN A 18 8.51 -9.17 4.05
CA GLN A 18 7.74 -8.60 2.94
C GLN A 18 6.60 -7.70 3.40
N ASP A 19 6.03 -7.90 4.59
CA ASP A 19 4.99 -7.00 5.13
C ASP A 19 5.58 -5.68 5.65
N ALA A 20 6.82 -5.68 6.15
CA ALA A 20 7.46 -4.48 6.70
C ALA A 20 7.75 -3.41 5.63
N ASP A 21 8.07 -3.84 4.41
CA ASP A 21 8.39 -2.96 3.28
C ASP A 21 7.16 -2.66 2.40
N SER A 22 5.95 -2.97 2.89
CA SER A 22 4.72 -2.84 2.11
C SER A 22 3.75 -1.87 2.76
N TYR A 23 3.31 -0.90 1.98
CA TYR A 23 2.20 -0.03 2.34
C TYR A 23 0.93 -0.51 1.61
N TRP A 24 -0.05 -0.98 2.37
CA TRP A 24 -1.34 -1.41 1.84
C TRP A 24 -2.31 -0.25 1.81
N LEU A 25 -2.99 -0.07 0.68
CA LEU A 25 -4.11 0.86 0.56
C LEU A 25 -5.38 0.14 0.15
N THR A 26 -6.50 0.62 0.68
CA THR A 26 -7.83 0.19 0.30
C THR A 26 -8.62 1.42 -0.12
N VAL A 27 -9.20 1.37 -1.31
CA VAL A 27 -10.01 2.47 -1.86
C VAL A 27 -11.36 1.96 -2.33
N GLN A 28 -12.42 2.73 -2.13
CA GLN A 28 -13.73 2.48 -2.70
C GLN A 28 -13.93 3.35 -3.94
N CYS A 29 -14.27 2.73 -5.08
CA CYS A 29 -14.60 3.43 -6.30
C CYS A 29 -15.88 4.26 -6.14
N HIS A 30 -15.88 5.52 -6.59
CA HIS A 30 -17.07 6.37 -6.54
C HIS A 30 -18.18 5.95 -7.51
N ARG A 31 -17.84 5.24 -8.60
CA ARG A 31 -18.80 4.87 -9.64
C ARG A 31 -19.57 3.60 -9.33
N CYS A 32 -18.87 2.50 -9.02
CA CYS A 32 -19.50 1.19 -8.77
C CYS A 32 -19.51 0.78 -7.29
N GLY A 33 -18.81 1.51 -6.41
CA GLY A 33 -18.71 1.14 -4.99
C GLY A 33 -17.78 -0.04 -4.69
N GLU A 34 -17.11 -0.61 -5.70
CA GLU A 34 -16.14 -1.70 -5.53
C GLU A 34 -14.98 -1.25 -4.62
N VAL A 35 -14.60 -2.12 -3.68
CA VAL A 35 -13.47 -1.91 -2.78
C VAL A 35 -12.24 -2.58 -3.38
N ILE A 36 -11.24 -1.77 -3.71
CA ILE A 36 -10.01 -2.19 -4.38
C ILE A 36 -8.86 -2.08 -3.40
N ARG A 37 -8.17 -3.20 -3.15
CA ARG A 37 -6.96 -3.24 -2.33
C ARG A 37 -5.72 -3.26 -3.21
N ALA A 38 -4.75 -2.41 -2.90
CA ALA A 38 -3.49 -2.35 -3.62
C ALA A 38 -2.30 -2.29 -2.67
N ARG A 39 -1.16 -2.77 -3.16
CA ARG A 39 0.13 -2.75 -2.46
C ARG A 39 1.04 -1.71 -3.10
N VAL A 40 1.71 -0.94 -2.26
CA VAL A 40 2.88 -0.12 -2.60
C VAL A 40 4.09 -0.78 -1.96
N ASN A 41 5.05 -1.18 -2.77
CA ASN A 41 6.35 -1.61 -2.28
C ASN A 41 7.20 -0.38 -1.96
N LEU A 42 7.45 -0.14 -0.67
CA LEU A 42 8.17 1.04 -0.21
C LEU A 42 9.59 1.11 -0.74
N LEU A 43 10.22 -0.01 -1.12
CA LEU A 43 11.57 -0.05 -1.65
C LEU A 43 11.64 0.16 -3.17
N ASN A 44 10.60 -0.26 -3.91
CA ASN A 44 10.65 -0.36 -5.37
C ASN A 44 9.65 0.53 -6.11
N ASP A 45 8.54 0.94 -5.48
CA ASP A 45 7.48 1.72 -6.13
C ASP A 45 7.64 3.24 -5.91
N LEU A 46 8.58 3.65 -5.06
CA LEU A 46 8.79 5.03 -4.68
C LEU A 46 9.78 5.72 -5.63
N SER A 47 9.38 6.85 -6.19
CA SER A 47 10.26 7.77 -6.90
C SER A 47 10.80 8.81 -5.94
N LEU A 48 12.10 9.10 -6.01
CA LEU A 48 12.69 10.20 -5.26
C LEU A 48 12.19 11.54 -5.83
N GLU A 49 11.77 12.44 -4.96
CA GLU A 49 11.35 13.79 -5.34
C GLU A 49 12.40 14.79 -4.86
N PHE A 50 13.05 15.47 -5.81
CA PHE A 50 14.04 16.50 -5.51
C PHE A 50 13.31 17.84 -5.34
N GLY A 51 12.94 18.17 -4.10
CA GLY A 51 12.43 19.51 -3.77
C GLY A 51 13.56 20.54 -3.68
N GLU A 52 13.21 21.83 -3.64
CA GLU A 52 14.15 22.95 -3.42
C GLU A 52 14.74 22.99 -1.99
N GLY A 53 14.46 22.00 -1.14
CA GLY A 53 14.88 21.94 0.27
C GLY A 53 15.73 20.71 0.61
N GLU A 54 16.29 20.71 1.82
CA GLU A 54 17.20 19.66 2.32
C GLU A 54 16.54 18.31 2.61
N LYS A 55 15.19 18.24 2.67
CA LYS A 55 14.48 17.02 3.08
C LYS A 55 14.10 16.16 1.89
N THR A 56 14.64 14.95 1.85
CA THR A 56 14.25 13.92 0.89
C THR A 56 12.78 13.53 1.09
N THR A 57 11.99 13.64 0.02
CA THR A 57 10.64 13.08 -0.08
C THR A 57 10.60 12.01 -1.16
N TYR A 58 9.62 11.13 -1.04
CA TYR A 58 9.33 10.12 -2.03
C TYR A 58 7.89 10.25 -2.51
N PHE A 59 7.69 10.05 -3.80
CA PHE A 59 6.39 10.11 -4.45
C PHE A 59 6.03 8.76 -5.08
N CYS A 60 4.77 8.36 -4.98
CA CYS A 60 4.23 7.20 -5.66
C CYS A 60 2.87 7.53 -6.27
N ARG A 61 2.71 7.25 -7.57
CA ARG A 61 1.42 7.32 -8.27
C ARG A 61 1.01 5.93 -8.73
N LYS A 62 -0.17 5.49 -8.31
CA LYS A 62 -0.80 4.27 -8.82
C LYS A 62 -2.16 4.60 -9.39
N VAL A 63 -2.55 3.87 -10.42
CA VAL A 63 -3.90 3.94 -10.94
C VAL A 63 -4.54 2.58 -10.84
N LEU A 64 -5.60 2.54 -10.04
CA LEU A 64 -6.32 1.33 -9.68
C LEU A 64 -7.56 1.22 -10.56
N MET A 65 -7.86 -0.01 -10.96
CA MET A 65 -9.09 -0.38 -11.65
C MET A 65 -9.63 -1.63 -10.97
N GLY A 66 -10.96 -1.71 -10.84
CA GLY A 66 -11.63 -2.85 -10.25
C GLY A 66 -11.51 -4.10 -11.13
N ALA A 67 -11.80 -5.25 -10.55
CA ALA A 67 -11.87 -6.52 -11.28
C ALA A 67 -13.22 -6.70 -12.01
N GLY A 68 -14.24 -5.93 -11.63
CA GLY A 68 -15.54 -5.94 -12.28
C GLY A 68 -15.57 -5.26 -13.65
N GLN A 69 -16.77 -5.00 -14.14
CA GLN A 69 -17.00 -4.32 -15.44
C GLN A 69 -16.92 -2.79 -15.34
N CYS A 70 -16.48 -2.25 -14.20
CA CYS A 70 -16.33 -0.81 -14.01
C CYS A 70 -14.91 -0.39 -14.37
N PHE A 71 -14.74 0.21 -15.54
CA PHE A 71 -13.45 0.71 -16.03
C PHE A 71 -13.06 2.09 -15.46
N GLN A 72 -13.65 2.48 -14.31
CA GLN A 72 -13.31 3.74 -13.67
C GLN A 72 -11.89 3.65 -13.10
N ARG A 73 -11.04 4.60 -13.47
CA ARG A 73 -9.70 4.75 -12.92
C ARG A 73 -9.78 5.48 -11.58
N VAL A 74 -9.22 4.87 -10.54
CA VAL A 74 -9.00 5.51 -9.25
C VAL A 74 -7.52 5.84 -9.15
N GLU A 75 -7.19 7.13 -9.25
CA GLU A 75 -5.81 7.59 -9.17
C GLU A 75 -5.44 7.85 -7.70
N VAL A 76 -4.32 7.29 -7.27
CA VAL A 76 -3.80 7.41 -5.92
C VAL A 76 -2.40 7.99 -6.00
N GLU A 77 -2.22 9.14 -5.37
CA GLU A 77 -0.94 9.82 -5.22
C GLU A 77 -0.58 9.83 -3.74
N LEU A 78 0.65 9.40 -3.45
CA LEU A 78 1.16 9.23 -2.10
C LEU A 78 2.51 9.93 -2.01
N THR A 79 2.68 10.75 -0.99
CA THR A 79 3.98 11.32 -0.64
C THR A 79 4.44 10.73 0.69
N PHE A 80 5.73 10.37 0.76
CA PHE A 80 6.38 9.84 1.93
C PHE A 80 7.59 10.70 2.32
N ASP A 81 7.95 10.68 3.59
CA ASP A 81 9.18 11.30 4.11
C ASP A 81 10.43 10.46 3.80
N GLY A 82 11.61 10.97 4.17
CA GLY A 82 12.88 10.27 4.01
C GLY A 82 12.97 8.92 4.75
N ASN A 83 12.10 8.68 5.74
CA ASN A 83 11.98 7.40 6.45
C ASN A 83 10.86 6.52 5.86
N ARG A 84 10.33 6.86 4.68
CA ARG A 84 9.24 6.18 3.99
C ARG A 84 7.93 6.13 4.79
N LYS A 85 7.72 7.09 5.68
CA LYS A 85 6.44 7.30 6.39
C LYS A 85 5.51 8.16 5.55
N LEU A 86 4.24 7.80 5.48
CA LEU A 86 3.25 8.51 4.69
C LEU A 86 3.07 9.94 5.24
N LEU A 87 3.22 10.94 4.37
CA LEU A 87 2.98 12.36 4.64
C LEU A 87 1.64 12.82 4.11
N SER A 88 1.30 12.43 2.88
CA SER A 88 0.08 12.87 2.21
C SER A 88 -0.50 11.76 1.35
N ARG A 89 -1.82 11.85 1.14
CA ARG A 89 -2.59 10.93 0.30
C ARG A 89 -3.62 11.74 -0.46
N ASN A 90 -3.57 11.67 -1.79
CA ASN A 90 -4.59 12.20 -2.68
C ASN A 90 -5.21 11.05 -3.47
N ILE A 91 -6.53 10.98 -3.49
CA ILE A 91 -7.29 9.96 -4.21
C ILE A 91 -8.31 10.65 -5.09
N THR A 92 -8.25 10.40 -6.39
CA THR A 92 -9.20 10.88 -7.38
C THR A 92 -10.01 9.72 -7.94
N GLY A 93 -11.34 9.90 -8.06
CA GLY A 93 -12.24 8.86 -8.58
C GLY A 93 -12.65 7.78 -7.57
N GLY A 94 -12.19 7.90 -6.33
CA GLY A 94 -12.55 7.02 -5.22
C GLY A 94 -12.28 7.68 -3.87
N LYS A 95 -12.51 6.94 -2.79
CA LYS A 95 -12.24 7.36 -1.41
C LYS A 95 -11.47 6.30 -0.64
N TRP A 96 -10.68 6.73 0.32
CA TRP A 96 -10.00 5.82 1.23
C TRP A 96 -10.99 5.03 2.09
N VAL A 97 -10.65 3.78 2.41
CA VAL A 97 -11.37 2.95 3.36
C VAL A 97 -10.36 2.36 4.35
N GLU A 98 -10.59 2.55 5.65
CA GLU A 98 -9.82 1.86 6.69
C GLU A 98 -10.23 0.38 6.71
N THR A 99 -9.23 -0.52 6.77
CA THR A 99 -9.41 -1.97 6.83
C THR A 99 -8.99 -2.48 8.19
#